data_AF-A0AAN6XR33-F1
#
_entry.id   AF-A0AAN6XR33-F1
#
_cell.length_a   1.000
_cell.length_b   1.000
_cell.length_c   1.000
_cell.angle_alpha   90.00
_cell.angle_beta   90.00
_cell.angle_gamma   90.00
#
_symmetry.space_group_name_H-M   'P 1'
#
loop_
_entity.id
_entity.type
_entity.pdbx_description
1 polymer ?
#
loop_
_entity_poly.entity_id
_entity_poly.type
_entity_poly.pdbx_seq_one_letter_code
_entity_poly.pdbx_strand_id
1 'polypeptide(L)'
;MTYTIPQYLLDKSNIEEVIVKVPLYYDLKSYSSLLSDCYAPVLLVDYTSLLGGQPFTISSTDWVTNRVAPIIQGYLSSQHVTTGIVLPDLPQPSSPNQNHSRPTTVKVYAQVSGNLVSKDNNREGGTKLVQNGGYLEAEVKRFDDLEQEGKNPWRITMYKVVKGWESGDGGVMEHAREKIK
;
A
#
# COMPACT_ATOMS: atom_id res chain seq x y z
N MET A 1 8.83 -24.30 14.85
CA MET A 1 10.09 -24.29 14.06
C MET A 1 10.82 -22.99 14.36
N THR A 2 12.14 -23.06 14.54
CA THR A 2 13.00 -21.89 14.73
C THR A 2 13.05 -21.08 13.44
N TYR A 3 12.90 -19.76 13.55
CA TYR A 3 12.98 -18.84 12.42
C TYR A 3 14.43 -18.71 11.94
N THR A 4 14.73 -19.20 10.75
CA THR A 4 16.11 -19.25 10.22
C THR A 4 16.48 -17.98 9.45
N ILE A 5 17.79 -17.74 9.26
CA ILE A 5 18.29 -16.61 8.44
C ILE A 5 17.70 -16.61 7.03
N PRO A 6 17.66 -17.74 6.28
CA PRO A 6 17.02 -17.75 4.96
C PRO A 6 15.53 -17.40 4.99
N GLN A 7 14.79 -17.90 5.99
CA GLN A 7 13.37 -17.58 6.14
C GLN A 7 13.16 -16.09 6.43
N TYR A 8 14.00 -15.50 7.28
CA TYR A 8 13.98 -14.06 7.56
C TYR A 8 14.25 -13.23 6.32
N LEU A 9 15.30 -13.55 5.56
CA LEU A 9 15.65 -12.81 4.34
C LEU A 9 14.54 -12.93 3.28
N LEU A 10 13.96 -14.12 3.12
CA LEU A 10 12.86 -14.35 2.20
C LEU A 10 11.60 -13.59 2.62
N ASP A 11 11.19 -13.67 3.88
CA ASP A 11 10.03 -12.93 4.39
C ASP A 11 10.23 -11.43 4.26
N LYS A 12 11.41 -10.91 4.64
CA LYS A 12 11.75 -9.50 4.47
C LYS A 12 11.57 -9.06 3.02
N SER A 13 12.20 -9.78 2.08
CA SER A 13 12.13 -9.45 0.65
C SER A 13 10.69 -9.53 0.13
N ASN A 14 9.94 -10.56 0.53
CA ASN A 14 8.56 -10.77 0.12
C ASN A 14 7.63 -9.65 0.61
N ILE A 15 7.79 -9.21 1.87
CA ILE A 15 7.00 -8.12 2.45
C ILE A 15 7.34 -6.80 1.76
N GLU A 16 8.64 -6.50 1.59
CA GLU A 16 9.07 -5.29 0.88
C GLU A 16 8.52 -5.24 -0.54
N GLU A 17 8.56 -6.37 -1.26
CA GLU A 17 8.04 -6.48 -2.61
C GLU A 17 6.52 -6.21 -2.67
N VAL A 18 5.73 -6.77 -1.76
CA VAL A 18 4.28 -6.52 -1.67
C VAL A 18 3.98 -5.03 -1.48
N ILE A 19 4.77 -4.35 -0.66
CA ILE A 19 4.57 -2.94 -0.33
C ILE A 19 4.91 -2.03 -1.51
N VAL A 20 6.00 -2.31 -2.24
CA VAL A 20 6.38 -1.52 -3.44
C VAL A 20 5.53 -1.85 -4.68
N LYS A 21 4.93 -3.05 -4.74
CA LYS A 21 4.00 -3.43 -5.82
C LYS A 21 2.73 -2.59 -5.83
N VAL A 22 2.19 -2.20 -4.68
CA VAL A 22 0.96 -1.39 -4.60
C VAL A 22 1.05 -0.09 -5.43
N PRO A 23 2.00 0.84 -5.17
CA PRO A 23 2.10 2.07 -5.95
C PRO A 23 2.39 1.80 -7.43
N LEU A 24 3.23 0.81 -7.73
CA LEU A 24 3.53 0.43 -9.11
C LEU A 24 2.27 -0.04 -9.85
N TYR A 25 1.44 -0.88 -9.23
CA TYR A 25 0.21 -1.39 -9.83
C TYR A 25 -0.88 -0.32 -9.92
N TYR A 26 -0.88 0.70 -9.06
CA TYR A 26 -1.70 1.89 -9.30
C TYR A 26 -1.29 2.60 -10.59
N ASP A 27 0.00 2.87 -10.76
CA ASP A 27 0.52 3.60 -11.92
C ASP A 27 0.36 2.83 -13.23
N LEU A 28 0.55 1.51 -13.19
CA LEU A 28 0.32 0.59 -14.31
C LEU A 28 -1.15 0.23 -14.53
N LYS A 29 -2.05 0.64 -13.62
CA LYS A 29 -3.49 0.28 -13.63
C LYS A 29 -3.71 -1.24 -13.63
N SER A 30 -2.83 -1.98 -12.98
CA SER A 30 -2.85 -3.45 -12.90
C SER A 30 -3.73 -3.92 -11.74
N TYR A 31 -5.04 -3.68 -11.85
CA TYR A 31 -6.00 -3.95 -10.77
C TYR A 31 -6.09 -5.42 -10.38
N SER A 32 -6.00 -6.34 -11.34
CA SER A 32 -5.96 -7.79 -11.05
C SER A 32 -4.74 -8.17 -10.21
N SER A 33 -3.59 -7.57 -10.50
CA SER A 33 -2.34 -7.80 -9.74
C SER A 33 -2.39 -7.25 -8.31
N LEU A 34 -3.11 -6.14 -8.07
CA LEU A 34 -3.36 -5.68 -6.70
C LEU A 34 -4.12 -6.73 -5.88
N LEU A 35 -5.11 -7.37 -6.48
CA LEU A 35 -5.92 -8.40 -5.83
C LEU A 35 -5.13 -9.69 -5.62
N SER A 36 -4.38 -10.15 -6.62
CA SER A 36 -3.67 -11.42 -6.53
C SER A 36 -2.42 -11.35 -5.67
N ASP A 37 -1.69 -10.23 -5.71
CA ASP A 37 -0.32 -10.18 -5.20
C ASP A 37 -0.16 -9.32 -3.95
N CYS A 38 -1.05 -8.35 -3.71
CA CYS A 38 -0.85 -7.34 -2.67
C CYS A 38 -1.84 -7.45 -1.50
N TYR A 39 -3.14 -7.45 -1.79
CA TYR A 39 -4.16 -7.32 -0.75
C TYR A 39 -4.67 -8.66 -0.22
N ALA A 40 -4.92 -8.71 1.09
CA ALA A 40 -5.70 -9.79 1.67
C ALA A 40 -7.16 -9.69 1.20
N PRO A 41 -7.96 -10.78 1.24
CA PRO A 41 -9.36 -10.74 0.82
C PRO A 41 -10.20 -9.67 1.52
N VAL A 42 -9.84 -9.34 2.76
CA VAL A 42 -10.42 -8.27 3.56
C VAL A 42 -9.29 -7.42 4.10
N LEU A 43 -9.44 -6.10 4.02
CA LEU A 43 -8.45 -5.14 4.50
C LEU A 43 -9.11 -3.98 5.25
N LEU A 44 -8.39 -3.47 6.24
CA LEU A 44 -8.66 -2.21 6.91
C LEU A 44 -7.96 -1.08 6.15
N VAL A 45 -8.72 -0.09 5.69
CA VAL A 45 -8.21 1.04 4.93
C VAL A 45 -8.35 2.31 5.76
N ASP A 46 -7.28 3.10 5.82
CA ASP A 46 -7.30 4.42 6.48
C ASP A 46 -6.60 5.47 5.61
N TYR A 47 -7.42 6.25 4.90
CA TYR A 47 -6.98 7.42 4.15
C TYR A 47 -7.47 8.72 4.81
N THR A 48 -7.82 8.69 6.09
CA THR A 48 -8.46 9.81 6.80
C THR A 48 -7.64 11.10 6.68
N SER A 49 -6.32 11.00 6.77
CA SER A 49 -5.43 12.16 6.66
C SER A 49 -5.38 12.79 5.26
N LEU A 50 -5.60 11.99 4.21
CA LEU A 50 -5.47 12.40 2.82
C LEU A 50 -6.83 12.87 2.26
N LEU A 51 -7.90 12.15 2.64
CA LEU A 51 -9.21 12.26 2.00
C LEU A 51 -10.36 12.59 2.97
N GLY A 52 -10.08 12.65 4.28
CA GLY A 52 -11.11 12.76 5.30
C GLY A 52 -11.82 11.43 5.55
N GLY A 53 -12.92 11.46 6.31
CA GLY A 53 -13.69 10.26 6.66
C GLY A 53 -13.18 9.57 7.94
N GLN A 54 -13.39 8.26 8.02
CA GLN A 54 -12.94 7.39 9.12
C GLN A 54 -12.37 6.08 8.54
N PRO A 55 -11.49 5.36 9.26
CA PRO A 55 -11.04 4.04 8.84
C PRO A 55 -12.22 3.08 8.64
N PHE A 56 -12.12 2.19 7.65
CA PHE A 56 -13.16 1.21 7.36
C PHE A 56 -12.60 -0.13 6.88
N THR A 57 -13.34 -1.20 7.13
CA THR A 57 -13.04 -2.55 6.64
C THR A 57 -13.83 -2.83 5.37
N ILE A 58 -13.17 -3.40 4.36
CA ILE A 58 -13.75 -3.63 3.03
C ILE A 58 -13.16 -4.91 2.42
N SER A 59 -13.85 -5.51 1.43
CA SER A 59 -13.26 -6.56 0.61
C SER A 59 -12.20 -5.97 -0.33
N SER A 60 -11.13 -6.71 -0.65
CA SER A 60 -10.12 -6.21 -1.59
C SER A 60 -10.70 -5.96 -2.97
N THR A 61 -11.63 -6.80 -3.41
CA THR A 61 -12.34 -6.63 -4.69
C THR A 61 -13.11 -5.30 -4.73
N ASP A 62 -13.87 -4.97 -3.69
CA ASP A 62 -14.60 -3.70 -3.63
C ASP A 62 -13.65 -2.51 -3.49
N TRP A 63 -12.59 -2.65 -2.68
CA TRP A 63 -11.56 -1.63 -2.55
C TRP A 63 -10.93 -1.29 -3.90
N VAL A 64 -10.46 -2.29 -4.63
CA VAL A 64 -9.77 -2.08 -5.90
C VAL A 64 -10.75 -1.59 -6.97
N THR A 65 -11.92 -2.22 -7.09
CA THR A 65 -12.85 -1.97 -8.21
C THR A 65 -13.67 -0.70 -8.01
N ASN A 66 -14.16 -0.47 -6.79
CA ASN A 66 -15.15 0.56 -6.51
C ASN A 66 -14.55 1.80 -5.82
N ARG A 67 -13.28 1.77 -5.40
CA ARG A 67 -12.59 2.91 -4.76
C ARG A 67 -11.32 3.30 -5.49
N VAL A 68 -10.34 2.40 -5.58
CA VAL A 68 -9.03 2.69 -6.22
C VAL A 68 -9.16 2.97 -7.71
N ALA A 69 -9.78 2.07 -8.48
CA ALA A 69 -9.85 2.21 -9.93
C ALA A 69 -10.53 3.52 -10.38
N PRO A 70 -11.68 3.96 -9.81
CA PRO A 70 -12.26 5.26 -10.12
C PRO A 70 -11.31 6.43 -9.86
N ILE A 71 -10.57 6.41 -8.74
CA ILE A 71 -9.60 7.47 -8.39
C ILE A 71 -8.47 7.52 -9.41
N ILE A 72 -7.83 6.38 -9.68
CA ILE A 72 -6.71 6.29 -10.62
C ILE A 72 -7.16 6.63 -12.06
N GLN A 73 -8.40 6.31 -12.43
CA GLN A 73 -8.98 6.70 -13.71
C GLN A 73 -9.18 8.22 -13.85
N GLY A 74 -9.32 8.95 -12.74
CA GLY A 74 -9.36 10.42 -12.73
C GLY A 74 -8.01 11.07 -13.07
N TYR A 75 -6.91 10.33 -12.98
CA TYR A 75 -5.57 10.82 -13.32
C TYR A 75 -5.20 10.52 -14.77
N LEU A 76 -4.65 11.53 -15.44
CA LEU A 76 -4.06 11.40 -16.77
C LEU A 76 -2.80 10.54 -16.65
N SER A 77 -1.98 10.85 -15.66
CA SER A 77 -0.78 10.12 -15.27
C SER A 77 -0.57 10.24 -13.77
N SER A 78 -0.01 9.21 -13.17
CA SER A 78 0.42 9.21 -11.77
C SER A 78 1.80 8.56 -11.67
N GLN A 79 2.56 8.99 -10.68
CA GLN A 79 3.75 8.30 -10.23
C GLN A 79 3.78 8.29 -8.71
N HIS A 80 3.74 7.11 -8.13
CA HIS A 80 3.85 6.89 -6.70
C HIS A 80 5.20 6.27 -6.37
N VAL A 81 5.85 6.78 -5.32
CA VAL A 81 7.13 6.26 -4.83
C VAL A 81 6.96 5.86 -3.38
N THR A 82 7.33 4.61 -3.07
CA THR A 82 7.45 4.10 -1.70
C THR A 82 8.89 3.73 -1.42
N THR A 83 9.44 4.20 -0.31
CA THR A 83 10.85 4.00 0.06
C THR A 83 11.02 3.96 1.58
N GLY A 84 12.23 3.65 2.05
CA GLY A 84 12.53 3.63 3.49
C GLY A 84 11.66 2.65 4.27
N ILE A 85 11.47 1.44 3.75
CA ILE A 85 10.63 0.41 4.36
C ILE A 85 11.30 -0.09 5.65
N VAL A 86 10.55 -0.09 6.74
CA VAL A 86 10.96 -0.56 8.07
C VAL A 86 9.94 -1.59 8.56
N LEU A 87 10.46 -2.73 9.03
CA LEU A 87 9.68 -3.88 9.53
C LEU A 87 9.96 -4.07 11.03
N PRO A 88 9.42 -3.22 11.93
CA PRO A 88 9.83 -3.21 13.34
C PRO A 88 9.54 -4.51 14.08
N ASP A 89 8.47 -5.20 13.67
CA ASP A 89 7.99 -6.42 14.32
C ASP A 89 8.47 -7.69 13.59
N LEU A 90 9.36 -7.58 12.60
CA LEU A 90 10.00 -8.73 11.96
C LEU A 90 11.23 -9.13 12.80
N PRO A 91 11.17 -10.21 13.59
CA PRO A 91 12.26 -10.57 14.47
C PRO A 91 13.48 -10.97 13.63
N GLN A 92 14.62 -10.32 13.87
CA GLN A 92 15.87 -10.82 13.31
C GLN A 92 16.18 -12.18 13.95
N PRO A 93 16.61 -13.17 13.17
CA PRO A 93 17.13 -14.42 13.70
C PRO A 93 18.46 -14.09 14.39
N SER A 94 18.40 -13.90 15.70
CA SER A 94 19.57 -13.68 16.54
C SER A 94 20.17 -15.02 16.99
N SER A 95 21.38 -14.94 17.56
CA SER A 95 22.24 -16.02 18.10
C SER A 95 21.50 -17.33 18.47
N PRO A 96 22.12 -18.52 18.31
CA PRO A 96 21.52 -19.85 18.55
C PRO A 96 20.71 -20.05 19.85
N ASN A 97 20.77 -19.13 20.80
CA ASN A 97 20.00 -19.11 22.05
C ASN A 97 18.67 -18.32 22.00
N GLN A 98 18.35 -17.62 20.91
CA GLN A 98 17.07 -16.91 20.72
C GLN A 98 16.20 -17.62 19.69
N ASN A 99 15.30 -18.48 20.17
CA ASN A 99 14.34 -19.20 19.35
C ASN A 99 13.10 -18.33 19.11
N HIS A 100 13.12 -17.50 18.08
CA HIS A 100 11.92 -16.85 17.58
C HIS A 100 11.10 -17.82 16.72
N SER A 101 9.80 -17.85 16.92
CA SER A 101 8.87 -18.43 15.96
C SER A 101 8.77 -17.52 14.74
N ARG A 102 8.71 -18.10 13.54
CA ARG A 102 8.46 -17.33 12.32
C ARG A 102 7.13 -16.57 12.45
N PRO A 103 7.10 -15.25 12.22
CA PRO A 103 5.89 -14.44 12.44
C PRO A 103 4.78 -14.81 11.46
N THR A 104 3.53 -14.56 11.86
CA THR A 104 2.34 -14.68 11.01
C THR A 104 1.80 -13.33 10.56
N THR A 105 2.20 -12.25 11.26
CA THR A 105 1.84 -10.86 10.96
C THR A 105 3.06 -9.97 11.20
N VAL A 106 3.19 -8.90 10.43
CA VAL A 106 4.28 -7.94 10.53
C VAL A 106 3.75 -6.54 10.25
N LYS A 107 4.12 -5.56 11.07
CA LYS A 107 3.88 -4.15 10.77
C LYS A 107 4.92 -3.61 9.81
N VAL A 108 4.50 -2.66 8.99
CA VAL A 108 5.35 -1.98 8.01
C VAL A 108 5.19 -0.49 8.16
N TYR A 109 6.31 0.22 8.13
CA TYR A 109 6.35 1.67 7.96
C TYR A 109 7.16 2.00 6.70
N ALA A 110 6.73 2.98 5.92
CA ALA A 110 7.47 3.44 4.75
C ALA A 110 7.22 4.91 4.47
N GLN A 111 8.17 5.58 3.83
CA GLN A 111 7.95 6.91 3.24
C GLN A 111 7.19 6.75 1.92
N VAL A 112 6.22 7.63 1.67
CA VAL A 112 5.44 7.63 0.43
C VAL A 112 5.37 9.02 -0.17
N SER A 113 5.33 9.08 -1.50
CA SER A 113 5.03 10.30 -2.24
C SER A 113 4.22 9.99 -3.50
N GLY A 114 3.43 10.95 -3.94
CA GLY A 114 2.63 10.88 -5.16
C GLY A 114 2.82 12.12 -6.01
N ASN A 115 2.95 11.93 -7.32
CA ASN A 115 2.93 12.97 -8.34
C ASN A 115 1.76 12.68 -9.27
N LEU A 116 0.72 13.51 -9.26
CA LEU A 116 -0.57 13.18 -9.88
C LEU A 116 -0.97 14.28 -10.85
N VAL A 117 -1.20 13.90 -12.10
CA VAL A 117 -1.68 14.80 -13.15
C VAL A 117 -3.17 14.54 -13.40
N SER A 118 -4.01 15.54 -13.21
CA SER A 118 -5.47 15.40 -13.41
C SER A 118 -5.87 15.28 -14.89
N LYS A 119 -6.92 14.51 -15.18
CA LYS A 119 -7.61 14.54 -16.48
C LYS A 119 -8.58 15.72 -16.64
N ASP A 120 -8.88 16.45 -15.57
CA ASP A 120 -9.85 17.53 -15.64
C ASP A 120 -9.35 18.63 -16.60
N ASN A 121 -10.06 18.75 -17.73
CA ASN A 121 -9.75 19.70 -18.79
C ASN A 121 -10.52 21.00 -18.64
N ASN A 122 -11.41 21.11 -17.66
CA ASN A 122 -12.30 22.25 -17.48
C ASN A 122 -11.79 23.26 -16.43
N ARG A 123 -10.61 23.03 -15.84
CA ARG A 123 -9.98 23.98 -14.91
C ARG A 123 -9.16 25.02 -15.66
N GLU A 124 -9.63 26.26 -15.69
CA GLU A 124 -8.87 27.41 -16.21
C GLU A 124 -7.70 27.76 -15.26
N GLY A 125 -6.52 28.06 -15.81
CA GLY A 125 -5.52 28.90 -15.13
C GLY A 125 -4.37 28.28 -14.34
N GLY A 126 -3.90 27.04 -14.60
CA GLY A 126 -2.64 26.60 -13.97
C GLY A 126 -2.30 25.12 -14.00
N THR A 127 -1.16 24.78 -13.37
CA THR A 127 -0.52 23.46 -13.33
C THR A 127 -1.47 22.37 -12.81
N LYS A 128 -1.77 21.38 -13.65
CA LYS A 128 -2.64 20.22 -13.35
C LYS A 128 -1.97 19.14 -12.50
N LEU A 129 -0.94 19.52 -11.75
CA LEU A 129 -0.09 18.63 -10.98
C LEU A 129 -0.34 18.89 -9.50
N VAL A 130 -0.59 17.81 -8.76
CA VAL A 130 -0.43 17.81 -7.31
C VAL A 130 0.73 16.89 -6.95
N GLN A 131 1.52 17.33 -6.00
CA GLN A 131 2.55 16.54 -5.36
C GLN A 131 2.23 16.42 -3.89
N ASN A 132 2.34 15.22 -3.35
CA ASN A 132 2.18 15.00 -1.93
C ASN A 132 3.23 14.04 -1.41
N GLY A 133 3.49 14.15 -0.11
CA GLY A 133 4.40 13.27 0.60
C GLY A 133 3.88 12.98 2.00
N GLY A 134 4.32 11.86 2.54
CA GLY A 134 3.86 11.37 3.82
C GLY A 134 4.48 10.02 4.14
N TYR A 135 3.79 9.23 4.95
CA TYR A 135 4.23 7.90 5.29
C TYR A 135 3.07 6.89 5.27
N LEU A 136 3.42 5.64 5.04
CA LEU A 136 2.56 4.48 5.11
C LEU A 136 2.72 3.81 6.47
N GLU A 137 1.61 3.45 7.09
CA GLU A 137 1.54 2.42 8.13
C GLU A 137 0.75 1.25 7.52
N ALA A 138 1.31 0.05 7.55
CA ALA A 138 0.61 -1.13 7.06
C ALA A 138 0.80 -2.32 7.99
N GLU A 139 -0.11 -3.28 7.89
CA GLU A 139 0.05 -4.60 8.46
C GLU A 139 -0.06 -5.63 7.33
N VAL A 140 0.84 -6.59 7.33
CA VAL A 140 0.81 -7.75 6.43
C VAL A 140 0.63 -9.02 7.22
N LYS A 141 -0.09 -9.97 6.63
CA LYS A 141 -0.32 -11.31 7.18
C LYS A 141 0.17 -12.37 6.21
N ARG A 142 0.73 -13.46 6.75
CA ARG A 142 1.11 -14.64 5.98
C ARG A 142 -0.10 -15.55 5.75
N PHE A 143 -0.22 -16.07 4.53
CA PHE A 143 -1.24 -17.00 4.06
C PHE A 143 -0.59 -18.33 3.67
N ASP A 144 -0.89 -19.38 4.43
CA ASP A 144 -0.18 -20.67 4.34
C ASP A 144 -0.51 -21.43 3.04
N ASP A 145 -1.70 -21.24 2.47
CA ASP A 145 -2.11 -21.78 1.16
C ASP A 145 -1.22 -21.27 0.04
N LEU A 146 -0.93 -19.97 0.01
CA LEU A 146 -0.02 -19.37 -0.97
C LEU A 146 1.42 -19.88 -0.82
N GLU A 147 1.86 -20.10 0.43
CA GLU A 147 3.19 -20.64 0.70
C GLU A 147 3.31 -22.09 0.19
N GLN A 148 2.29 -22.91 0.37
CA GLN A 148 2.23 -24.28 -0.15
C GLN A 148 2.26 -24.33 -1.68
N GLU A 149 1.72 -23.31 -2.35
CA GLU A 149 1.79 -23.13 -3.80
C GLU A 149 3.15 -22.57 -4.28
N GLY A 150 4.09 -22.29 -3.38
CA GLY A 150 5.38 -21.69 -3.72
C GLY A 150 5.31 -20.22 -4.14
N LYS A 151 4.21 -19.52 -3.80
CA LYS A 151 4.01 -18.09 -4.08
C LYS A 151 4.46 -17.25 -2.88
N ASN A 152 4.62 -15.94 -3.10
CA ASN A 152 4.80 -15.00 -2.00
C ASN A 152 3.53 -15.04 -1.10
N PRO A 153 3.65 -15.40 0.19
CA PRO A 153 2.50 -15.64 1.05
C PRO A 153 2.01 -14.40 1.81
N TRP A 154 2.70 -13.26 1.70
CA TRP A 154 2.37 -12.07 2.47
C TRP A 154 1.33 -11.21 1.75
N ARG A 155 0.28 -10.80 2.46
CA ARG A 155 -0.75 -9.88 1.94
C ARG A 155 -1.10 -8.81 2.95
N ILE A 156 -1.41 -7.62 2.47
CA ILE A 156 -1.75 -6.44 3.27
C ILE A 156 -3.15 -6.62 3.86
N THR A 157 -3.25 -6.57 5.20
CA THR A 157 -4.49 -6.60 5.97
C THR A 157 -4.89 -5.23 6.51
N MET A 158 -3.93 -4.30 6.65
CA MET A 158 -4.19 -2.91 6.98
C MET A 158 -3.33 -2.00 6.11
N TYR A 159 -3.93 -0.95 5.54
CA TYR A 159 -3.23 0.03 4.71
C TYR A 159 -3.67 1.44 5.08
N LYS A 160 -2.75 2.18 5.71
CA LYS A 160 -2.99 3.54 6.20
C LYS A 160 -1.98 4.53 5.62
N VAL A 161 -2.48 5.56 4.96
CA VAL A 161 -1.64 6.63 4.42
C VAL A 161 -1.80 7.88 5.28
N VAL A 162 -0.68 8.38 5.80
CA VAL A 162 -0.62 9.63 6.55
C VAL A 162 0.03 10.71 5.70
N LYS A 163 -0.75 11.71 5.29
CA LYS A 163 -0.25 12.89 4.57
C LYS A 163 0.61 13.76 5.49
N GLY A 164 1.83 14.05 5.05
CA GLY A 164 2.71 15.02 5.69
C GLY A 164 2.62 16.40 5.04
N TRP A 165 2.69 16.46 3.71
CA TRP A 165 2.65 17.71 2.95
C TRP A 165 1.96 17.55 1.58
N GLU A 166 1.53 18.66 1.01
CA GLU A 166 0.91 18.77 -0.31
C GLU A 166 1.36 20.08 -0.98
N SER A 167 1.56 20.05 -2.30
CA SER A 167 1.90 21.21 -3.12
C SER A 167 1.27 21.08 -4.51
N GLY A 168 1.00 22.20 -5.17
CA GLY A 168 0.34 22.25 -6.47
C GLY A 168 -1.18 22.42 -6.39
N ASP A 169 -1.91 21.93 -7.39
CA ASP A 169 -3.37 22.07 -7.46
C ASP A 169 -4.06 21.03 -6.55
N GLY A 170 -4.39 21.45 -5.31
CA GLY A 170 -5.06 20.60 -4.33
C GLY A 170 -6.44 20.08 -4.78
N GLY A 171 -7.08 20.70 -5.78
CA GLY A 171 -8.36 20.20 -6.27
C GLY A 171 -8.23 18.94 -7.15
N VAL A 172 -7.01 18.54 -7.56
CA VAL A 172 -6.77 17.19 -8.10
C VAL A 172 -7.14 16.10 -7.07
N MET A 173 -7.01 16.39 -5.78
CA MET A 173 -7.39 15.47 -4.70
C MET A 173 -8.90 15.50 -4.38
N GLU A 174 -9.64 16.49 -4.85
CA GLU A 174 -11.08 16.63 -4.59
C GLU A 174 -11.88 15.49 -5.22
N HIS A 175 -11.56 15.15 -6.48
CA HIS A 175 -12.13 13.97 -7.15
C HIS A 175 -11.92 12.69 -6.34
N ALA A 176 -10.73 12.51 -5.75
CA ALA A 176 -10.42 11.34 -4.95
C ALA A 176 -11.26 11.27 -3.66
N ARG A 177 -11.53 12.43 -3.04
CA ARG A 177 -12.35 12.54 -1.82
C ARG A 177 -13.80 12.12 -2.03
N GLU A 178 -14.36 12.38 -3.21
CA GLU A 178 -15.74 11.98 -3.53
C GLU A 178 -15.89 10.47 -3.72
N LYS A 179 -14.83 9.79 -4.15
CA LYS A 179 -14.87 8.34 -4.47
C LYS A 179 -14.57 7.43 -3.28
N ILE A 180 -14.02 7.96 -2.19
CA ILE A 180 -13.67 7.18 -0.99
C ILE A 180 -14.71 7.26 0.14
N LYS A 181 -15.63 8.24 0.09
CA LYS A 181 -16.84 8.24 0.93
C LYS A 181 -17.77 7.08 0.56
#